data_AF-T1GBZ7-F1
#
_entry.id   AF-T1GBZ7-F1
#
_cell.length_a   1.000
_cell.length_b   1.000
_cell.length_c   1.000
_cell.angle_alpha   90.00
_cell.angle_beta   90.00
_cell.angle_gamma   90.00
#
_symmetry.space_group_name_H-M   'P 1'
#
loop_
_entity.id
_entity.type
_entity.pdbx_description
1 polymer ?
#
loop_
_entity_poly.entity_id
_entity_poly.type
_entity_poly.pdbx_seq_one_letter_code
_entity_poly.pdbx_strand_id
1 'polypeptide(L)'
;MENRTPEFLEMNPLHTIPVLEDDRGYITDSHAILSYLVDQYGADHQHLYPKDPFKRAMVDQRLHFDSGVLYNRFKTLMKNYSTYAERFYW
;
A
#
# COMPACT_ATOMS: atom_id res chain seq x y z
N MET A 1 3.63 -4.51 18.66
CA MET A 1 3.81 -3.93 17.31
C MET A 1 3.03 -2.63 17.31
N GLU A 2 3.63 -1.55 16.84
CA GLU A 2 3.07 -0.19 16.89
C GLU A 2 1.73 -0.07 16.14
N ASN A 3 1.55 -0.82 15.05
CA ASN A 3 0.32 -0.83 14.25
C ASN A 3 -0.88 -1.60 14.89
N ARG A 4 -0.79 -1.93 16.18
CA ARG A 4 -1.84 -2.66 16.92
C ARG A 4 -2.32 -1.91 18.16
N THR A 5 -1.84 -0.70 18.41
CA THR A 5 -2.34 0.10 19.54
C THR A 5 -3.74 0.64 19.23
N PRO A 6 -4.56 0.93 20.26
CA PRO A 6 -5.89 1.53 20.05
C PRO A 6 -5.84 2.79 19.19
N GLU A 7 -4.84 3.65 19.41
CA GLU A 7 -4.65 4.91 18.69
C GLU A 7 -4.37 4.66 17.21
N PHE A 8 -3.59 3.62 16.87
CA PHE A 8 -3.38 3.25 15.47
C PHE A 8 -4.64 2.70 14.81
N LEU A 9 -5.44 1.94 15.55
CA LEU A 9 -6.68 1.36 15.04
C LEU A 9 -7.76 2.41 14.78
N GLU A 10 -7.72 3.56 15.47
CA GLU A 10 -8.55 4.72 15.15
C GLU A 10 -8.21 5.30 13.76
N MET A 11 -6.93 5.27 13.37
CA MET A 11 -6.49 5.71 12.04
C MET A 11 -6.74 4.65 10.96
N ASN A 12 -6.44 3.38 11.24
CA ASN A 12 -6.62 2.27 10.32
C ASN A 12 -7.11 0.99 11.02
N PRO A 13 -8.41 0.66 10.92
CA PRO A 13 -8.97 -0.53 11.56
C PRO A 13 -8.43 -1.84 10.96
N LEU A 14 -7.85 -1.79 9.75
CA LEU A 14 -7.22 -2.95 9.12
C LEU A 14 -5.82 -3.24 9.65
N HIS A 15 -5.33 -2.48 10.66
CA HIS A 15 -4.04 -2.69 11.34
C HIS A 15 -2.87 -2.91 10.37
N THR A 16 -2.85 -2.19 9.26
CA THR A 16 -1.80 -2.25 8.24
C THR A 16 -1.10 -0.90 8.11
N ILE A 17 0.14 -0.96 7.65
CA ILE A 17 0.87 0.21 7.15
C ILE A 17 0.94 0.10 5.62
N PRO A 18 1.04 1.21 4.88
CA PRO A 18 1.10 2.61 5.37
C PRO A 18 -0.27 3.25 5.67
N VAL A 19 -0.23 4.38 6.38
CA VAL A 19 -1.33 5.32 6.61
C VAL A 19 -0.81 6.74 6.35
N LEU A 20 -1.57 7.56 5.62
CA LEU A 20 -1.29 8.98 5.41
C LEU A 20 -2.29 9.81 6.21
N GLU A 21 -1.80 10.76 7.00
CA GLU A 21 -2.60 11.82 7.62
C GLU A 21 -2.63 13.04 6.69
N ASP A 22 -3.82 13.55 6.43
CA ASP A 22 -4.10 14.77 5.68
C ASP A 22 -5.03 15.65 6.53
N ASP A 23 -5.11 16.95 6.24
CA ASP A 23 -6.00 17.88 6.98
C ASP A 23 -7.48 17.43 6.98
N ARG A 24 -7.85 16.54 6.04
CA ARG A 24 -9.20 15.97 5.88
C ARG A 24 -9.41 14.65 6.60
N GLY A 25 -8.37 14.07 7.21
CA GLY A 25 -8.40 12.78 7.90
C GLY A 25 -7.35 11.80 7.38
N TYR A 26 -7.61 10.50 7.54
CA TYR A 26 -6.66 9.43 7.22
C TYR A 26 -6.98 8.73 5.90
N ILE A 27 -5.95 8.48 5.10
CA ILE A 27 -5.99 7.63 3.91
C ILE A 27 -5.15 6.39 4.18
N THR A 28 -5.73 5.22 3.95
CA THR A 28 -5.08 3.91 4.10
C THR A 28 -4.94 3.25 2.72
N ASP A 29 -4.15 2.18 2.62
CA ASP A 29 -3.75 1.52 1.37
C ASP A 29 -2.67 2.30 0.59
N SER A 30 -1.56 1.63 0.30
CA SER A 30 -0.42 2.26 -0.38
C SER A 30 -0.75 2.76 -1.78
N HIS A 31 -1.60 2.06 -2.53
CA HIS A 31 -1.97 2.47 -3.88
C HIS A 31 -2.90 3.67 -3.86
N ALA A 32 -3.87 3.70 -2.94
CA ALA A 32 -4.74 4.86 -2.73
C ALA A 32 -3.93 6.11 -2.33
N ILE A 33 -2.98 5.95 -1.39
CA ILE A 33 -2.07 7.03 -0.97
C ILE A 33 -1.25 7.56 -2.15
N LEU A 34 -0.66 6.68 -2.96
CA LEU A 34 0.15 7.10 -4.12
C LEU A 34 -0.67 7.87 -5.16
N SER A 35 -1.85 7.35 -5.51
CA SER A 35 -2.75 8.05 -6.44
C SER A 35 -3.18 9.42 -5.90
N TYR A 36 -3.49 9.51 -4.60
CA TYR A 36 -3.82 10.76 -3.93
C TYR A 36 -2.68 11.78 -3.99
N LEU A 37 -1.46 11.37 -3.64
CA LEU A 37 -0.30 12.26 -3.62
C LEU A 37 0.02 12.82 -5.01
N VAL A 38 -0.06 12.00 -6.07
CA VAL A 38 0.13 12.49 -7.45
C VAL A 38 -1.00 13.42 -7.86
N ASP A 39 -2.25 13.10 -7.52
CA ASP A 39 -3.41 13.90 -7.88
C ASP A 39 -3.44 15.26 -7.15
N GLN A 40 -2.97 15.35 -5.90
CA GLN A 40 -2.94 16.60 -5.12
C GLN A 40 -1.67 17.41 -5.32
N TYR A 41 -0.50 16.78 -5.31
CA TYR A 41 0.80 17.46 -5.21
C TYR A 41 1.68 17.24 -6.45
N GLY A 42 1.33 16.29 -7.33
CA GLY A 42 2.14 15.89 -8.47
C GLY A 42 1.91 16.72 -9.73
N ALA A 43 1.73 18.05 -9.64
CA ALA A 43 1.45 18.90 -10.81
C ALA A 43 2.49 18.72 -11.94
N ASP A 44 3.78 18.65 -11.58
CA ASP A 44 4.88 18.41 -12.53
C ASP A 44 5.15 16.91 -12.80
N HIS A 45 4.39 16.03 -12.15
CA HIS A 45 4.58 14.58 -12.15
C HIS A 45 3.34 13.81 -12.60
N GLN A 46 2.46 14.44 -13.39
CA GLN A 46 1.24 13.80 -13.92
C GLN A 46 1.51 12.54 -14.78
N HIS A 47 2.75 12.34 -15.24
CA HIS A 47 3.17 11.13 -15.93
C HIS A 47 3.21 9.89 -15.02
N LEU A 48 3.28 10.05 -13.69
CA LEU A 48 3.26 8.95 -12.72
C LEU A 48 1.86 8.33 -12.55
N TYR A 49 0.80 9.15 -12.63
CA TYR A 49 -0.59 8.71 -12.54
C TYR A 49 -1.48 9.50 -13.52
N PRO A 50 -1.45 9.17 -14.82
CA PRO A 50 -2.06 9.98 -15.88
C PRO A 50 -3.56 10.20 -15.69
N LYS A 51 -4.08 11.36 -16.13
CA LYS A 51 -5.52 11.68 -16.12
C LYS A 51 -6.28 11.10 -17.32
N ASP A 52 -5.56 10.78 -18.40
CA ASP A 52 -6.14 10.08 -19.56
C ASP A 52 -6.72 8.73 -19.10
N PRO A 53 -8.02 8.44 -19.37
CA PRO A 53 -8.68 7.25 -18.83
C PRO A 53 -8.01 5.93 -19.22
N PHE A 54 -7.55 5.82 -20.47
CA PHE A 54 -6.93 4.58 -20.95
C PHE A 54 -5.57 4.36 -20.29
N LYS A 55 -4.71 5.39 -20.25
CA LYS A 55 -3.41 5.31 -19.57
C LYS A 55 -3.55 5.06 -18.08
N ARG A 56 -4.54 5.69 -17.42
CA ARG A 56 -4.84 5.46 -15.99
C ARG A 56 -5.24 4.01 -15.75
N ALA A 57 -6.14 3.46 -16.57
CA ALA A 57 -6.54 2.06 -16.48
C ALA A 57 -5.35 1.09 -16.64
N MET A 58 -4.35 1.43 -17.45
CA MET A 58 -3.12 0.63 -17.56
C MET A 58 -2.29 0.67 -16.26
N VAL A 59 -2.23 1.81 -15.58
CA VAL A 59 -1.56 1.92 -14.27
C VAL A 59 -2.36 1.15 -13.22
N ASP A 60 -3.67 1.38 -13.12
CA ASP A 60 -4.56 0.71 -12.16
C ASP A 60 -4.52 -0.81 -12.32
N GLN A 61 -4.48 -1.31 -13.56
CA GLN A 61 -4.29 -2.75 -13.84
C GLN A 61 -3.05 -3.31 -13.13
N ARG A 62 -1.93 -2.57 -13.11
CA ARG A 62 -0.68 -3.00 -12.45
C ARG A 62 -0.77 -2.87 -10.93
N LEU A 63 -1.41 -1.81 -10.41
CA LEU A 63 -1.63 -1.63 -8.96
C LEU A 63 -2.54 -2.73 -8.38
N HIS A 64 -3.58 -3.13 -9.13
CA HIS A 64 -4.45 -4.25 -8.75
C HIS A 64 -3.77 -5.60 -8.92
N PHE A 65 -2.93 -5.79 -9.94
CA PHE A 65 -2.09 -6.98 -10.04
C PHE A 65 -1.13 -7.08 -8.85
N ASP A 66 -0.52 -5.96 -8.44
CA ASP A 66 0.37 -5.93 -7.28
C ASP A 66 -0.36 -6.35 -5.99
N SER A 67 -1.41 -5.62 -5.61
CA SER A 67 -2.16 -5.87 -4.38
C SER A 67 -2.89 -7.22 -4.37
N GLY A 68 -3.47 -7.62 -5.51
CA GLY A 68 -4.24 -8.85 -5.63
C GLY A 68 -3.38 -10.11 -5.74
N VAL A 69 -2.21 -10.02 -6.39
CA VAL A 69 -1.41 -11.20 -6.77
C VAL A 69 0.01 -11.12 -6.25
N LEU A 70 0.78 -10.10 -6.63
CA LEU A 70 2.22 -10.06 -6.39
C LEU A 70 2.54 -9.96 -4.89
N TYR A 71 1.96 -8.98 -4.20
CA TYR A 71 2.21 -8.73 -2.79
C TYR A 71 1.79 -9.92 -1.91
N ASN A 72 0.64 -10.53 -2.19
CA ASN A 72 0.17 -11.70 -1.44
C ASN A 72 1.11 -12.90 -1.59
N ARG A 73 1.64 -13.13 -2.79
CA ARG A 73 2.63 -14.19 -3.04
C ARG A 73 3.95 -13.88 -2.33
N PHE A 74 4.43 -12.64 -2.43
CA PHE A 74 5.63 -12.20 -1.73
C PHE A 74 5.50 -12.37 -0.22
N LYS A 75 4.41 -11.90 0.37
CA LYS A 75 4.10 -12.06 1.80
C LYS A 75 4.09 -13.53 2.23
N THR A 76 3.53 -14.41 1.41
CA THR A 76 3.51 -15.85 1.68
C THR A 76 4.92 -16.45 1.68
N LEU A 77 5.74 -16.10 0.68
CA LEU A 77 7.14 -16.55 0.59
C LEU A 77 7.96 -16.07 1.78
N MET A 78 7.86 -14.79 2.13
CA MET A 78 8.58 -14.21 3.27
C MET A 78 8.18 -14.85 4.59
N LYS A 79 6.88 -15.12 4.79
CA LYS A 79 6.41 -15.83 5.99
C LYS A 79 7.02 -17.23 6.09
N ASN A 80 6.99 -18.00 5.00
CA ASN A 80 7.55 -19.35 4.97
C ASN A 80 9.07 -19.33 5.23
N TYR A 81 9.78 -18.34 4.67
CA TYR A 81 11.20 -18.16 4.91
C TYR A 81 11.50 -17.83 6.38
N SER A 82 10.76 -16.90 7.01
CA SER A 82 10.91 -16.59 8.44
C SER A 82 10.69 -17.82 9.31
N THR A 83 9.62 -18.58 9.05
CA THR A 83 9.32 -19.82 9.80
C THR A 83 10.40 -20.88 9.59
N TYR A 84 10.99 -20.99 8.39
CA TYR A 84 12.12 -21.88 8.15
C TYR A 84 13.37 -21.41 8.89
N ALA A 85 13.69 -20.13 8.83
CA ALA A 85 14.86 -19.55 9.51
C ALA A 85 14.79 -19.74 11.03
N GLU A 86 13.63 -19.46 11.64
CA GLU A 86 13.36 -19.68 13.06
C GLU A 86 13.45 -21.15 13.49
N ARG A 87 13.24 -22.10 12.57
CA ARG A 87 13.26 -23.54 12.89
C ARG A 87 14.65 -24.17 12.80
N PHE A 88 15.53 -23.61 11.96
CA PHE A 88 16.78 -24.28 11.59
C PHE A 88 18.05 -23.46 11.86
N TYR A 89 17.95 -22.15 12.04
CA TYR A 89 19.10 -21.26 12.23
C TYR A 89 19.09 -20.49 13.56
N TRP A 90 17.99 -20.56 14.30
CA TRP A 90 17.81 -20.02 15.65
C TRP A 90 17.26 -21.12 16.56
#